data_AF-A0A920FVE5-F1
#
_entry.id   AF-A0A920FVE5-F1
#
_cell.length_a   1.000
_cell.length_b   1.000
_cell.length_c   1.000
_cell.angle_alpha   90.00
_cell.angle_beta   90.00
_cell.angle_gamma   90.00
#
_symmetry.space_group_name_H-M   'P 1'
#
loop_
_entity.id
_entity.type
_entity.pdbx_description
1 polymer ?
#
loop_
_entity_poly.entity_id
_entity_poly.type
_entity_poly.pdbx_seq_one_letter_code
_entity_poly.pdbx_strand_id
1 'polypeptide(L)'
;MKKIISVFAILFSFAFTSNSYSKTEIHWWYGNSGFLGDVIIEIANRFNDSQDEYMVIPTGKGSYEDNMAATIAAFRAGDQPHYSQVYDAGAAIMVAQVKNGVVIGFEEMAEKYGIEVDADNYIPGIKNFYADSDGKMVGVPFNSSTCLMYANMDILAEVGIEEVPRTYEDFEAIAQQIADAGYIPLLQSHSPWIWTENFFSRHNLLMTDGNNGYDAVPTKLFLLILLSS
;
A
#
# COMPACT_ATOMS: atom_id res chain seq x y z
N MET A 1 -27.17 -59.34 -62.98
CA MET A 1 -26.96 -57.87 -63.06
C MET A 1 -26.66 -57.35 -61.66
N LYS A 2 -25.44 -56.87 -61.45
CA LYS A 2 -24.90 -56.42 -60.15
C LYS A 2 -25.56 -55.08 -59.76
N LYS A 3 -26.13 -54.98 -58.57
CA LYS A 3 -26.41 -53.69 -57.93
C LYS A 3 -25.52 -53.58 -56.70
N ILE A 4 -24.53 -52.70 -56.83
CA ILE A 4 -23.61 -52.25 -55.77
C ILE A 4 -24.42 -51.31 -54.88
N ILE A 5 -24.54 -51.63 -53.59
CA ILE A 5 -25.05 -50.70 -52.58
C ILE A 5 -23.85 -50.36 -51.69
N SER A 6 -23.30 -49.17 -51.92
CA SER A 6 -22.29 -48.54 -51.08
C SER A 6 -22.92 -48.13 -49.75
N VAL A 7 -22.47 -48.69 -48.64
CA VAL A 7 -22.82 -48.22 -47.29
C VAL A 7 -21.88 -47.08 -46.94
N PHE A 8 -22.43 -45.86 -46.94
CA PHE A 8 -21.76 -44.66 -46.43
C PHE A 8 -21.73 -44.72 -44.90
N ALA A 9 -20.54 -44.73 -44.32
CA ALA A 9 -20.34 -44.47 -42.90
C ALA A 9 -20.51 -42.96 -42.65
N ILE A 10 -21.52 -42.58 -41.88
CA ILE A 10 -21.65 -41.23 -41.32
C ILE A 10 -21.34 -41.35 -39.83
N LEU A 11 -20.07 -41.14 -39.45
CA LEU A 11 -19.72 -40.79 -38.08
C LEU A 11 -20.13 -39.32 -37.87
N PHE A 12 -21.20 -39.12 -37.10
CA PHE A 12 -21.56 -37.79 -36.60
C PHE A 12 -20.65 -37.48 -35.40
N SER A 13 -19.49 -36.89 -35.65
CA SER A 13 -18.67 -36.30 -34.60
C SER A 13 -19.30 -34.98 -34.15
N PHE A 14 -20.10 -35.03 -33.09
CA PHE A 14 -20.47 -33.82 -32.33
C PHE A 14 -19.19 -33.31 -31.65
N ALA A 15 -18.49 -32.39 -32.30
CA ALA A 15 -17.49 -31.58 -31.63
C ALA A 15 -18.23 -30.61 -30.70
N PHE A 16 -18.35 -30.98 -29.42
CA PHE A 16 -18.65 -30.00 -28.38
C PHE A 16 -17.48 -29.01 -28.35
N THR A 17 -17.65 -27.85 -28.97
CA THR A 17 -16.79 -26.70 -28.69
C THR A 17 -17.16 -26.22 -27.29
N SER A 18 -16.47 -26.74 -26.27
CA SER A 18 -16.44 -26.08 -24.97
C SER A 18 -15.81 -24.71 -25.18
N ASN A 19 -16.61 -23.65 -25.12
CA ASN A 19 -16.09 -22.30 -24.95
C ASN A 19 -15.39 -22.26 -23.59
N SER A 20 -14.10 -22.56 -23.56
CA SER A 20 -13.25 -22.22 -22.43
C SER A 20 -13.10 -20.70 -22.47
N TYR A 21 -13.96 -19.98 -21.76
CA TYR A 21 -13.71 -18.56 -21.50
C TYR A 21 -12.40 -18.48 -20.71
N SER A 22 -11.42 -17.75 -21.23
CA SER A 22 -10.20 -17.44 -20.47
C SER A 22 -10.60 -16.71 -19.19
N LYS A 23 -9.93 -16.99 -18.06
CA LYS A 23 -10.14 -16.26 -16.81
C LYS A 23 -10.00 -14.75 -17.08
N THR A 24 -10.83 -13.92 -16.45
CA THR A 24 -10.72 -12.46 -16.57
C THR A 24 -9.49 -12.00 -15.79
N GLU A 25 -8.52 -11.40 -16.49
CA GLU A 25 -7.26 -10.97 -15.88
C GLU A 25 -7.42 -9.66 -15.08
N ILE A 26 -6.87 -9.65 -13.87
CA ILE A 26 -6.84 -8.49 -12.97
C ILE A 26 -5.37 -8.18 -12.66
N HIS A 27 -4.79 -7.23 -13.39
CA HIS A 27 -3.43 -6.76 -13.14
C HIS A 27 -3.32 -5.94 -11.85
N TRP A 28 -2.42 -6.38 -10.96
CA TRP A 28 -2.05 -5.70 -9.72
C TRP A 28 -0.56 -5.34 -9.74
N TRP A 29 -0.22 -4.06 -9.70
CA TRP A 29 1.17 -3.62 -9.58
C TRP A 29 1.56 -3.27 -8.15
N TYR A 30 2.78 -3.63 -7.75
CA TYR A 30 3.27 -3.45 -6.37
C TYR A 30 4.74 -3.01 -6.28
N GLY A 31 5.09 -2.37 -5.16
CA GLY A 31 6.43 -1.79 -4.90
C GLY A 31 7.25 -2.49 -3.81
N ASN A 32 6.76 -3.61 -3.27
CA ASN A 32 7.54 -4.44 -2.36
C ASN A 32 8.48 -5.40 -3.10
N SER A 33 9.62 -5.71 -2.46
CA SER A 33 10.61 -6.67 -2.96
C SER A 33 10.97 -7.70 -1.89
N GLY A 34 11.74 -8.72 -2.28
CA GLY A 34 12.14 -9.82 -1.41
C GLY A 34 10.93 -10.56 -0.84
N PHE A 35 11.03 -10.96 0.44
CA PHE A 35 10.00 -11.74 1.12
C PHE A 35 8.60 -11.11 1.07
N LEU A 36 8.49 -9.78 1.18
CA LEU A 36 7.20 -9.11 1.09
C LEU A 36 6.58 -9.20 -0.31
N GLY A 37 7.42 -9.20 -1.36
CA GLY A 37 6.96 -9.47 -2.73
C GLY A 37 6.47 -10.90 -2.89
N ASP A 38 7.14 -11.87 -2.26
CA ASP A 38 6.71 -13.28 -2.30
C ASP A 38 5.34 -13.47 -1.62
N VAL A 39 5.09 -12.79 -0.50
CA VAL A 39 3.79 -12.81 0.19
C VAL A 39 2.67 -12.24 -0.68
N ILE A 40 2.92 -11.17 -1.44
CA ILE A 40 1.94 -10.61 -2.40
C ILE A 40 1.57 -11.64 -3.47
N ILE A 41 2.56 -12.34 -4.01
CA ILE A 41 2.36 -13.41 -4.98
C ILE A 41 1.54 -14.56 -4.37
N GLU A 42 1.84 -14.94 -3.13
CA GLU A 42 1.07 -15.96 -2.40
C GLU A 42 -0.40 -15.56 -2.23
N ILE A 43 -0.68 -14.31 -1.86
CA ILE A 43 -2.05 -13.79 -1.72
C ILE A 43 -2.81 -13.89 -3.05
N ALA A 44 -2.19 -13.47 -4.16
CA ALA A 44 -2.80 -13.58 -5.48
C ALA A 44 -3.07 -15.05 -5.86
N ASN A 45 -2.10 -15.94 -5.64
CA ASN A 45 -2.26 -17.36 -5.93
C ASN A 45 -3.40 -17.99 -5.13
N ARG A 46 -3.51 -17.70 -3.83
CA ARG A 46 -4.61 -18.19 -2.99
C ARG A 46 -5.98 -17.74 -3.49
N PHE A 47 -6.09 -16.53 -4.03
CA PHE A 47 -7.32 -16.05 -4.67
C PHE A 47 -7.57 -16.73 -6.03
N ASN A 48 -6.51 -16.94 -6.82
CA ASN A 48 -6.62 -17.60 -8.12
C ASN A 48 -6.99 -19.09 -8.01
N ASP A 49 -6.60 -19.72 -6.91
CA ASP A 49 -6.91 -21.13 -6.59
C ASP A 49 -8.30 -21.30 -5.96
N SER A 50 -8.89 -20.25 -5.39
CA SER A 50 -10.19 -20.33 -4.72
C SER A 50 -11.38 -20.25 -5.68
N GLN A 51 -11.16 -19.88 -6.94
CA GLN A 51 -12.20 -19.66 -7.94
C GLN A 51 -11.66 -19.78 -9.39
N ASP A 52 -12.57 -19.87 -10.37
CA ASP A 52 -12.22 -20.08 -11.78
C ASP A 52 -12.62 -18.98 -12.76
N GLU A 53 -13.17 -17.87 -12.27
CA GLU A 53 -13.68 -16.77 -13.10
C GLU A 53 -12.63 -15.66 -13.36
N TYR A 54 -11.75 -15.42 -12.40
CA TYR A 54 -10.79 -14.31 -12.38
C TYR A 54 -9.35 -14.80 -12.18
N MET A 55 -8.38 -14.03 -12.69
CA MET A 55 -6.95 -14.29 -12.51
C MET A 55 -6.23 -13.00 -12.12
N VAL A 56 -5.83 -12.88 -10.86
CA VAL A 56 -5.00 -11.78 -10.38
C VAL A 56 -3.55 -12.02 -10.83
N ILE A 57 -3.00 -11.02 -11.51
CA ILE A 57 -1.62 -11.03 -12.03
C ILE A 57 -0.82 -9.98 -11.26
N PRO A 58 -0.14 -10.35 -10.16
CA PRO A 58 0.73 -9.45 -9.42
C PRO A 58 2.02 -9.18 -10.21
N THR A 59 2.41 -7.92 -10.35
CA THR A 59 3.63 -7.49 -11.05
C THR A 59 4.43 -6.51 -10.20
N GLY A 60 5.62 -6.93 -9.79
CA GLY A 60 6.55 -6.04 -9.07
C GLY A 60 7.11 -4.97 -10.00
N LYS A 61 7.11 -3.71 -9.54
CA LYS A 61 7.60 -2.55 -10.31
C LYS A 61 8.88 -1.92 -9.75
N GLY A 62 9.52 -2.55 -8.78
CA GLY A 62 10.70 -2.00 -8.10
C GLY A 62 10.31 -1.48 -6.73
N SER A 63 10.68 -0.23 -6.44
CA SER A 63 10.27 0.48 -5.22
C SER A 63 8.81 0.99 -5.31
N TYR A 64 8.31 1.57 -4.21
CA TYR A 64 7.02 2.23 -4.19
C TYR A 64 6.98 3.44 -5.14
N GLU A 65 8.07 4.19 -5.21
CA GLU A 65 8.25 5.34 -6.08
C GLU A 65 8.29 4.92 -7.55
N ASP A 66 9.00 3.82 -7.87
CA ASP A 66 9.03 3.25 -9.21
C ASP A 66 7.63 2.78 -9.63
N ASN A 67 6.91 2.10 -8.74
CA ASN A 67 5.54 1.66 -8.98
C ASN A 67 4.59 2.83 -9.26
N MET A 68 4.69 3.89 -8.45
CA MET A 68 3.90 5.11 -8.62
C MET A 68 4.18 5.78 -9.97
N ALA A 69 5.46 5.96 -10.30
CA ALA A 69 5.86 6.56 -11.57
C ALA A 69 5.40 5.73 -12.78
N ALA A 70 5.54 4.40 -12.69
CA ALA A 70 5.06 3.48 -13.72
C ALA A 70 3.54 3.57 -13.89
N THR A 71 2.78 3.62 -12.78
CA THR A 71 1.31 3.73 -12.80
C THR A 71 0.86 5.03 -13.46
N ILE A 72 1.49 6.16 -13.13
CA ILE A 72 1.18 7.47 -13.74
C ILE A 72 1.47 7.46 -15.25
N ALA A 73 2.61 6.88 -15.66
CA ALA A 73 2.97 6.78 -17.07
C ALA A 73 1.98 5.89 -17.83
N ALA A 74 1.62 4.74 -17.26
CA ALA A 74 0.69 3.77 -17.83
C ALA A 74 -0.72 4.37 -17.98
N PHE A 75 -1.21 5.11 -16.98
CA PHE A 75 -2.49 5.81 -17.07
C PHE A 75 -2.53 6.82 -18.22
N ARG A 76 -1.46 7.60 -18.42
CA ARG A 76 -1.36 8.55 -19.55
C ARG A 76 -1.33 7.84 -20.91
N ALA A 77 -0.84 6.60 -20.95
CA ALA A 77 -0.81 5.77 -22.15
C ALA A 77 -2.10 4.96 -22.37
N GLY A 78 -3.02 4.91 -21.39
CA GLY A 78 -4.21 4.07 -21.41
C GLY A 78 -3.95 2.59 -21.14
N ASP A 79 -2.84 2.27 -20.46
CA ASP A 79 -2.37 0.90 -20.16
C ASP A 79 -2.14 0.69 -18.65
N GLN A 80 -2.88 1.42 -17.81
CA GLN A 80 -2.79 1.32 -16.34
C GLN A 80 -3.23 -0.06 -15.82
N PRO A 81 -2.70 -0.51 -14.66
CA PRO A 81 -3.21 -1.69 -13.97
C PRO A 81 -4.62 -1.45 -13.42
N HIS A 82 -5.30 -2.54 -13.04
CA HIS A 82 -6.59 -2.46 -12.34
C HIS A 82 -6.41 -2.04 -10.88
N TYR A 83 -5.32 -2.48 -10.26
CA TYR A 83 -4.97 -2.13 -8.89
C TYR A 83 -3.48 -1.80 -8.79
N SER A 84 -3.13 -0.74 -8.06
CA SER A 84 -1.75 -0.35 -7.83
C SER A 84 -1.52 -0.09 -6.35
N GLN A 85 -0.47 -0.70 -5.80
CA GLN A 85 -0.08 -0.49 -4.43
C GLN A 85 0.59 0.87 -4.26
N VAL A 86 0.06 1.68 -3.37
CA VAL A 86 0.52 3.04 -3.12
C VAL A 86 0.98 3.18 -1.67
N TYR A 87 2.15 3.75 -1.47
CA TYR A 87 2.68 4.10 -0.16
C TYR A 87 1.97 5.34 0.40
N ASP A 88 2.17 5.59 1.69
CA ASP A 88 1.47 6.59 2.49
C ASP A 88 1.54 8.00 1.89
N ALA A 89 2.71 8.50 1.48
CA ALA A 89 2.82 9.84 0.90
C ALA A 89 2.13 9.97 -0.48
N GLY A 90 1.88 8.85 -1.15
CA GLY A 90 1.10 8.80 -2.38
C GLY A 90 -0.42 8.78 -2.18
N ALA A 91 -0.91 8.47 -0.97
CA ALA A 91 -2.33 8.28 -0.70
C ALA A 91 -3.14 9.57 -0.93
N ALA A 92 -2.66 10.71 -0.44
CA ALA A 92 -3.31 12.00 -0.65
C ALA A 92 -3.40 12.37 -2.13
N ILE A 93 -2.38 12.04 -2.93
CA ILE A 93 -2.41 12.21 -4.39
C ILE A 93 -3.55 11.38 -4.99
N MET A 94 -3.65 10.10 -4.61
CA MET A 94 -4.70 9.22 -5.12
C MET A 94 -6.11 9.69 -4.75
N VAL A 95 -6.31 10.13 -3.50
CA VAL A 95 -7.59 10.72 -3.03
C VAL A 95 -7.95 11.95 -3.87
N ALA A 96 -7.01 12.87 -4.08
CA ALA A 96 -7.25 14.06 -4.90
C ALA A 96 -7.58 13.72 -6.36
N GLN A 97 -7.03 12.63 -6.89
CA GLN A 97 -7.23 12.18 -8.27
C GLN A 97 -8.58 11.48 -8.51
N VAL A 98 -9.35 11.15 -7.47
CA VAL A 98 -10.75 10.66 -7.61
C VAL A 98 -11.61 11.70 -8.33
N LYS A 99 -11.49 12.98 -7.94
CA LYS A 99 -12.25 14.10 -8.55
C LYS A 99 -11.92 14.32 -10.03
N ASN A 100 -10.75 13.86 -10.48
CA ASN A 100 -10.30 13.95 -11.86
C ASN A 100 -10.65 12.70 -12.68
N GLY A 101 -11.31 11.70 -12.08
CA GLY A 101 -11.67 10.44 -12.75
C GLY A 101 -10.48 9.54 -13.06
N VAL A 102 -9.32 9.77 -12.41
CA VAL A 102 -8.11 8.97 -12.59
C VAL A 102 -8.13 7.74 -11.68
N VAL A 103 -8.64 7.91 -10.46
CA VAL A 103 -8.82 6.85 -9.46
C VAL A 103 -10.31 6.62 -9.26
N ILE A 104 -10.73 5.36 -9.19
CA ILE A 104 -12.09 4.99 -8.76
C ILE A 104 -12.00 4.63 -7.27
N GLY A 105 -12.74 5.33 -6.42
CA GLY A 105 -12.73 5.08 -4.98
C GLY A 105 -13.25 3.68 -4.65
N PHE A 106 -12.67 3.02 -3.65
CA PHE A 106 -13.02 1.66 -3.27
C PHE A 106 -14.49 1.51 -2.85
N GLU A 107 -14.97 2.35 -1.92
CA GLU A 107 -16.37 2.31 -1.49
C GLU A 107 -17.33 2.74 -2.61
N GLU A 108 -16.96 3.73 -3.43
CA GLU A 108 -17.76 4.15 -4.59
C GLU A 108 -17.92 3.00 -5.60
N MET A 109 -16.84 2.27 -5.88
CA MET A 109 -16.86 1.09 -6.72
C MET A 109 -17.75 -0.01 -6.11
N ALA A 110 -17.60 -0.26 -4.81
CA ALA A 110 -18.38 -1.28 -4.12
C ALA A 110 -19.89 -0.96 -4.16
N GLU A 111 -20.27 0.28 -3.84
CA GLU A 111 -21.65 0.78 -3.92
C GLU A 111 -22.23 0.61 -5.34
N LYS A 112 -21.46 0.98 -6.38
CA LYS A 112 -21.88 0.88 -7.78
C LYS A 112 -22.21 -0.56 -8.20
N TYR A 113 -21.51 -1.55 -7.65
CA TYR A 113 -21.70 -2.96 -7.96
C TYR A 113 -22.52 -3.72 -6.90
N GLY A 114 -23.05 -3.02 -5.90
CA GLY A 114 -23.85 -3.63 -4.82
C GLY A 114 -23.05 -4.55 -3.91
N ILE A 115 -21.74 -4.31 -3.77
CA ILE A 115 -20.85 -5.03 -2.86
C ILE A 115 -20.90 -4.33 -1.50
N GLU A 116 -21.22 -5.08 -0.46
CA GLU A 116 -21.22 -4.57 0.90
C GLU A 116 -19.78 -4.44 1.42
N VAL A 117 -19.39 -3.21 1.79
CA VAL A 117 -18.13 -2.93 2.46
C VAL A 117 -18.45 -2.53 3.89
N ASP A 118 -18.05 -3.38 4.83
CA ASP A 118 -18.11 -3.05 6.24
C ASP A 118 -16.81 -2.38 6.67
N ALA A 119 -16.87 -1.05 6.76
CA ALA A 119 -15.75 -0.20 7.16
C ALA A 119 -15.33 -0.42 8.62
N ASP A 120 -16.13 -1.09 9.44
CA ASP A 120 -15.79 -1.39 10.84
C ASP A 120 -14.89 -2.62 10.97
N ASN A 121 -14.68 -3.37 9.87
CA ASN A 121 -13.62 -4.37 9.79
C ASN A 121 -12.20 -3.76 9.76
N TYR A 122 -12.08 -2.44 9.64
CA TYR A 122 -10.80 -1.73 9.60
C TYR A 122 -10.56 -0.90 10.86
N ILE A 123 -9.31 -0.88 11.33
CA ILE A 123 -8.90 -0.03 12.45
C ILE A 123 -9.15 1.45 12.08
N PRO A 124 -9.88 2.23 12.90
CA PRO A 124 -10.30 3.59 12.55
C PRO A 124 -9.16 4.51 12.10
N GLY A 125 -8.02 4.50 12.80
CA GLY A 125 -6.86 5.32 12.44
C GLY A 125 -6.23 4.93 11.09
N ILE A 126 -6.39 3.67 10.66
CA ILE A 126 -5.87 3.18 9.38
C ILE A 126 -6.85 3.51 8.25
N LYS A 127 -8.16 3.23 8.43
CA LYS A 127 -9.14 3.49 7.37
C LYS A 127 -9.24 4.97 7.00
N ASN A 128 -9.21 5.84 8.01
CA ASN A 128 -9.31 7.29 7.81
C ASN A 128 -8.11 7.86 7.03
N PHE A 129 -6.96 7.19 7.07
CA PHE A 129 -5.79 7.61 6.30
C PHE A 129 -6.00 7.45 4.77
N TYR A 130 -6.83 6.49 4.37
CA TYR A 130 -7.13 6.20 2.97
C TYR A 130 -8.55 6.63 2.57
N ALA A 131 -9.19 7.49 3.39
CA ALA A 131 -10.52 8.01 3.15
C ALA A 131 -10.46 9.44 2.59
N ASP A 132 -11.53 9.84 1.88
CA ASP A 132 -11.73 11.23 1.50
C ASP A 132 -12.23 12.10 2.67
N SER A 133 -12.47 13.38 2.40
CA SER A 133 -12.97 14.34 3.39
C SER A 133 -14.36 14.00 3.95
N ASP A 134 -15.14 13.17 3.24
CA ASP A 134 -16.46 12.71 3.67
C ASP A 134 -16.38 11.38 4.43
N GLY A 135 -15.17 10.83 4.61
CA GLY A 135 -14.91 9.60 5.34
C GLY A 135 -15.09 8.33 4.52
N LYS A 136 -15.30 8.43 3.19
CA LYS A 136 -15.40 7.26 2.31
C LYS A 136 -14.02 6.73 1.94
N MET A 137 -13.80 5.43 2.13
CA MET A 137 -12.53 4.80 1.76
C MET A 137 -12.30 4.87 0.25
N VAL A 138 -11.22 5.56 -0.14
CA VAL A 138 -10.73 5.61 -1.52
C VAL A 138 -9.84 4.40 -1.81
N GLY A 139 -9.02 3.99 -0.83
CA GLY A 139 -8.12 2.85 -0.94
C GLY A 139 -8.40 1.77 0.10
N VAL A 140 -7.93 0.55 -0.19
CA VAL A 140 -7.95 -0.57 0.77
C VAL A 140 -6.62 -0.61 1.52
N PRO A 141 -6.61 -0.52 2.86
CA PRO A 141 -5.40 -0.71 3.65
C PRO A 141 -4.81 -2.11 3.41
N PHE A 142 -3.53 -2.17 3.04
CA PHE A 142 -2.86 -3.45 2.73
C PHE A 142 -1.78 -3.81 3.75
N ASN A 143 -0.69 -3.03 3.80
CA ASN A 143 0.39 -3.21 4.78
C ASN A 143 0.62 -1.91 5.54
N SER A 144 0.10 -1.83 6.77
CA SER A 144 0.24 -0.66 7.64
C SER A 144 1.35 -0.88 8.67
N SER A 145 2.10 0.17 8.97
CA SER A 145 3.18 0.16 9.96
C SER A 145 3.04 1.31 10.94
N THR A 146 3.67 1.18 12.11
CA THR A 146 3.86 2.27 13.06
C THR A 146 5.31 2.25 13.54
N CYS A 147 5.88 3.42 13.83
CA CYS A 147 7.22 3.49 14.39
C CYS A 147 7.23 2.93 15.82
N LEU A 148 8.22 2.09 16.10
CA LEU A 148 8.48 1.56 17.43
C LEU A 148 9.91 1.92 17.81
N MET A 149 10.11 2.23 19.09
CA MET A 149 11.44 2.36 19.68
C MET A 149 11.85 0.99 20.23
N TYR A 150 12.92 0.42 19.70
CA TYR A 150 13.55 -0.77 20.26
C TYR A 150 14.75 -0.34 21.09
N ALA A 151 14.84 -0.83 22.32
CA ALA A 151 15.93 -0.53 23.24
C ALA A 151 16.74 -1.79 23.58
N ASN A 152 18.06 -1.64 23.69
CA ASN A 152 18.91 -2.67 24.26
C ASN A 152 18.97 -2.49 25.78
N MET A 153 18.22 -3.33 26.50
CA MET A 153 18.10 -3.22 27.96
C MET A 153 19.40 -3.54 28.70
N ASP A 154 20.29 -4.36 28.13
CA ASP A 154 21.59 -4.66 28.75
C ASP A 154 22.50 -3.42 28.72
N ILE A 155 22.54 -2.70 27.60
CA ILE A 155 23.28 -1.44 27.47
C ILE A 155 22.71 -0.38 28.42
N LEU A 156 21.38 -0.24 28.50
CA LEU A 156 20.74 0.71 29.42
C LEU A 156 21.10 0.38 30.87
N ALA A 157 21.03 -0.90 31.27
CA ALA A 157 21.38 -1.33 32.62
C ALA A 157 22.87 -1.11 32.97
N GLU A 158 23.79 -1.31 32.01
CA GLU A 158 25.24 -1.06 32.20
C GLU A 158 25.53 0.40 32.58
N VAL A 159 24.78 1.34 32.01
CA VAL A 159 24.88 2.76 32.34
C VAL A 159 23.91 3.20 33.44
N GLY A 160 23.23 2.27 34.11
CA GLY A 160 22.35 2.56 35.25
C GLY A 160 20.98 3.15 34.88
N ILE A 161 20.48 2.88 33.68
CA ILE A 161 19.16 3.29 33.19
C ILE A 161 18.22 2.08 33.23
N GLU A 162 17.15 2.16 34.01
CA GLU A 162 16.21 1.05 34.21
C GLU A 162 15.00 1.08 33.27
N GLU A 163 14.60 2.27 32.81
CA GLU A 163 13.45 2.45 31.94
C GLU A 163 13.85 2.98 30.56
N VAL A 164 13.12 2.53 29.53
CA VAL A 164 13.23 3.09 28.19
C VAL A 164 12.71 4.55 28.21
N PRO A 165 13.45 5.53 27.65
CA PRO A 165 13.02 6.92 27.60
C PRO A 165 11.67 7.04 26.89
N ARG A 166 10.77 7.87 27.45
CA ARG A 166 9.40 8.04 26.93
C ARG A 166 9.22 9.33 26.14
N THR A 167 10.13 10.28 26.32
CA THR A 167 10.14 11.56 25.60
C THR A 167 11.47 11.77 24.88
N TYR A 168 11.51 12.74 23.98
CA TYR A 168 12.75 13.11 23.29
C TYR A 168 13.75 13.73 24.26
N GLU A 169 13.27 14.49 25.23
CA GLU A 169 14.07 15.10 26.30
C GLU A 169 14.66 14.04 27.23
N ASP A 170 13.89 13.00 27.59
CA ASP A 170 14.42 11.85 28.36
C ASP A 170 15.53 11.14 27.58
N PHE A 171 15.34 10.96 26.26
CA PHE A 171 16.34 10.34 25.41
C PHE A 171 17.61 11.21 25.30
N GLU A 172 17.47 12.52 25.10
CA GLU A 172 18.60 13.45 25.02
C GLU A 172 19.42 13.45 26.32
N ALA A 173 18.74 13.41 27.47
CA ALA A 173 19.38 13.38 28.79
C ALA A 173 20.28 12.15 29.00
N ILE A 174 19.98 11.02 28.35
CA ILE A 174 20.75 9.77 28.48
C ILE A 174 21.71 9.52 27.31
N ALA A 175 21.55 10.21 26.18
CA ALA A 175 22.28 9.91 24.96
C ALA A 175 23.79 10.08 25.15
N GLN A 176 24.24 11.14 25.83
CA GLN A 176 25.67 11.35 26.09
C GLN A 176 26.24 10.25 27.00
N GLN A 177 25.47 9.79 27.99
CA GLN A 177 25.91 8.73 28.89
C GLN A 177 26.13 7.40 28.15
N ILE A 178 25.24 7.07 27.22
CA ILE A 178 25.38 5.88 26.36
C ILE A 178 26.60 6.02 25.44
N ALA A 179 26.84 7.22 24.91
CA ALA A 179 28.00 7.50 24.06
C ALA A 179 29.33 7.39 24.83
N ASP A 180 29.38 7.91 26.06
CA ASP A 180 30.56 7.86 26.92
C ASP A 180 30.92 6.42 27.34
N ALA A 181 29.93 5.53 27.39
CA ALA A 181 30.12 4.09 27.56
C ALA A 181 30.61 3.37 26.28
N GLY A 182 30.79 4.09 25.17
CA GLY A 182 31.32 3.56 23.92
C GLY A 182 30.26 2.98 22.96
N TYR A 183 28.97 3.20 23.23
CA TYR A 183 27.88 2.73 22.39
C TYR A 183 27.31 3.84 21.49
N ILE A 184 26.59 3.46 20.44
CA ILE A 184 25.82 4.39 19.61
C ILE A 184 24.45 4.60 20.27
N PRO A 185 24.09 5.82 20.72
CA PRO A 185 22.84 6.04 21.46
C PRO A 185 21.56 5.80 20.66
N LEU A 186 21.61 6.05 19.34
CA LEU A 186 20.48 5.87 18.43
C LEU A 186 20.95 5.38 17.07
N LEU A 187 20.32 4.31 16.60
CA LEU A 187 20.38 3.88 15.21
C LEU A 187 19.00 4.07 14.58
N GLN A 188 18.94 4.80 13.46
CA GLN A 188 17.67 5.10 12.79
C GLN A 188 17.89 5.20 11.28
N SER A 189 16.84 4.90 10.50
CA SER A 189 16.90 5.01 9.03
C SER A 189 16.71 6.45 8.59
N HIS A 190 17.56 6.93 7.68
CA HIS A 190 17.50 8.29 7.11
C HIS A 190 16.18 8.69 6.44
N SER A 191 15.21 7.79 6.35
CA SER A 191 13.92 8.04 5.75
C SER A 191 13.10 9.04 6.58
N PRO A 192 12.53 10.10 5.97
CA PRO A 192 11.86 11.17 6.70
C PRO A 192 10.60 10.72 7.45
N TRP A 193 9.98 9.60 7.05
CA TRP A 193 8.75 9.12 7.69
C TRP A 193 8.94 8.73 9.17
N ILE A 194 10.13 8.29 9.57
CA ILE A 194 10.37 7.79 10.93
C ILE A 194 10.43 8.92 11.96
N TRP A 195 11.18 9.98 11.66
CA TRP A 195 11.39 11.07 12.60
C TRP A 195 10.56 12.30 12.25
N THR A 196 10.63 12.78 11.02
CA THR A 196 9.96 14.02 10.63
C THR A 196 8.44 13.83 10.62
N GLU A 197 7.92 12.90 9.82
CA GLU A 197 6.47 12.78 9.67
C GLU A 197 5.79 12.32 10.97
N ASN A 198 6.39 11.37 11.70
CA ASN A 198 5.88 10.95 13.00
C ASN A 198 5.93 12.06 14.04
N PHE A 199 6.98 12.90 14.07
CA PHE A 199 7.03 14.04 14.98
C PHE A 199 5.85 14.99 14.73
N PHE A 200 5.63 15.41 13.48
CA PHE A 200 4.52 16.29 13.13
C PHE A 200 3.17 15.66 13.46
N SER A 201 2.98 14.38 13.10
CA SER A 201 1.76 13.63 13.39
C SER A 201 1.46 13.56 14.90
N ARG A 202 2.44 13.20 15.74
CA ARG A 202 2.25 13.04 17.19
C ARG A 202 2.02 14.35 17.93
N HIS A 203 2.49 15.46 17.37
CA HIS A 203 2.30 16.80 17.95
C HIS A 203 1.14 17.57 17.32
N ASN A 204 0.35 16.94 16.43
CA ASN A 204 -0.74 17.57 15.71
C ASN A 204 -0.29 18.85 14.96
N LEU A 205 0.88 18.78 14.33
CA LEU A 205 1.46 19.87 13.55
C LEU A 205 1.26 19.62 12.05
N LEU A 206 0.97 20.69 11.31
CA LEU A 206 0.91 20.66 9.86
C LEU A 206 2.31 20.74 9.27
N MET A 207 2.58 19.92 8.25
CA MET A 207 3.79 19.99 7.45
C MET A 207 3.63 20.94 6.27
N THR A 208 2.43 21.02 5.68
CA THR A 208 2.16 21.91 4.53
C THR A 208 0.87 22.69 4.71
N ASP A 209 0.69 23.73 3.88
CA ASP A 209 -0.58 24.44 3.76
C ASP A 209 -1.70 23.56 3.18
N GLY A 210 -2.94 24.08 3.18
CA GLY A 210 -4.11 23.36 2.66
C GLY A 210 -4.45 22.09 3.45
N ASN A 211 -4.27 22.13 4.78
CA ASN A 211 -4.49 21.00 5.68
C ASN A 211 -3.69 19.75 5.25
N ASN A 212 -2.37 19.86 5.11
CA ASN A 212 -1.50 18.79 4.58
C ASN A 212 -1.93 18.27 3.19
N GLY A 213 -2.52 19.13 2.35
CA GLY A 213 -2.94 18.81 1.00
C GLY A 213 -4.35 18.21 0.86
N TYR A 214 -5.09 18.05 1.96
CA TYR A 214 -6.48 17.54 1.92
C TYR A 214 -7.44 18.53 1.25
N ASP A 215 -7.25 19.84 1.48
CA ASP A 215 -8.17 20.86 0.98
C ASP A 215 -7.81 21.33 -0.44
N ALA A 216 -6.53 21.36 -0.77
CA ALA A 216 -5.98 21.80 -2.06
C ALA A 216 -4.53 21.31 -2.24
N VAL A 217 -4.02 21.35 -3.48
CA VAL A 217 -2.60 21.04 -3.75
C VAL A 217 -1.71 21.98 -2.92
N PRO A 218 -0.82 21.45 -2.07
CA PRO A 218 0.00 22.28 -1.19
C PRO A 218 1.02 23.10 -1.98
N THR A 219 1.26 24.33 -1.54
CA THR A 219 2.20 25.28 -2.16
C THR A 219 3.31 25.75 -1.21
N LYS A 220 3.19 25.46 0.09
CA LYS A 220 4.13 25.88 1.13
C LYS A 220 4.42 24.73 2.09
N LEU A 221 5.70 24.58 2.44
CA LEU A 221 6.18 23.69 3.50
C LEU A 221 6.41 24.52 4.78
N PHE A 222 5.85 24.06 5.89
CA PHE A 222 6.10 24.60 7.22
C PHE A 222 7.31 23.88 7.83
N LEU A 223 8.51 24.41 7.58
CA LEU A 223 9.74 23.91 8.20
C LEU A 223 9.83 24.37 9.66
N LEU A 224 9.88 23.42 10.58
CA LEU A 224 10.41 23.67 11.92
C LEU A 224 11.94 23.55 11.84
N ILE A 225 12.64 24.67 11.86
CA ILE A 225 14.10 24.64 12.07
C ILE A 225 14.32 24.58 13.58
N LEU A 226 14.54 23.38 14.09
CA LEU A 226 15.12 23.20 15.42
C LEU A 226 16.59 23.59 15.32
N LEU A 227 16.88 24.88 15.47
CA LEU A 227 18.24 25.35 15.71
C LEU A 227 18.61 24.86 17.12
N SER A 228 19.46 23.83 17.19
CA SER A 228 20.15 23.50 18.44
C SER A 228 20.98 24.73 18.84
N SER A 229 20.61 25.37 19.95
CA SER A 229 21.41 26.39 20.62
C SER A 229 22.61 25.78 21.33
#